data_AF-A0AAE3EJ67-F1
#
_entry.id   AF-A0AAE3EJ67-F1
#
_cell.length_a   1.000
_cell.length_b   1.000
_cell.length_c   1.000
_cell.angle_alpha   90.00
_cell.angle_beta   90.00
_cell.angle_gamma   90.00
#
_symmetry.space_group_name_H-M   'P 1'
#
loop_
_entity.id
_entity.type
_entity.pdbx_description
1 polymer ?
#
loop_
_entity_poly.entity_id
_entity_poly.type
_entity_poly.pdbx_seq_one_letter_code
_entity_poly.pdbx_strand_id
1 'polypeptide(L)'
;MNCFRLPDPSSVVDQLFEMRSCLFPLVVLLTLFSMALTLLCLTFGYVIVFQNFYYIPILLVCMAWPEKGILYTSFLGAFYVALCLIIPTGRDLLTPALIRLFFFELVALSTVFLRTCWMKAQAGREEFRDERECRLKKEVETLQMQLDKSLQANAVYAEKVELMNTVIDNIRTPLIIWNGGGYITRTNSAFKELFGMPDAELLGRKISDIHDVYDAWRQSGFSPIEPEMADSSGKPRKMHWLFSPTMKPNSTEYIRVAAIALEVADANDSQGLKDNG
;
A
#
# COMPACT_ATOMS: atom_id res chain seq x y z
N MET A 1 14.82 -12.46 -8.29
CA MET A 1 15.13 -11.33 -9.18
C MET A 1 15.80 -10.25 -8.35
N ASN A 2 17.12 -10.15 -8.42
CA ASN A 2 17.88 -9.17 -7.66
C ASN A 2 17.67 -7.80 -8.29
N CYS A 3 16.96 -6.91 -7.58
CA CYS A 3 16.91 -5.49 -7.91
C CYS A 3 18.32 -4.93 -7.78
N PHE A 4 19.01 -4.78 -8.92
CA PHE A 4 20.22 -3.99 -9.03
C PHE A 4 19.83 -2.54 -8.81
N ARG A 5 19.85 -2.11 -7.55
CA ARG A 5 19.56 -0.74 -7.12
C ARG A 5 20.71 0.12 -7.63
N LEU A 6 20.54 0.77 -8.78
CA LEU A 6 21.46 1.80 -9.25
C LEU A 6 21.60 2.83 -8.12
N PRO A 7 22.83 3.19 -7.70
CA PRO A 7 23.02 4.16 -6.65
C PRO A 7 22.36 5.48 -7.06
N ASP A 8 21.58 6.07 -6.14
CA ASP A 8 20.90 7.34 -6.36
C ASP A 8 21.98 8.39 -6.74
N PRO A 9 21.86 9.09 -7.87
CA PRO A 9 22.89 10.02 -8.35
C PRO A 9 23.10 11.22 -7.42
N SER A 10 22.15 11.54 -6.53
CA SER A 10 22.37 12.47 -5.40
C SER A 10 23.51 12.01 -4.51
N SER A 11 23.54 10.72 -4.13
CA SER A 11 24.56 10.20 -3.21
C SER A 11 25.98 10.35 -3.75
N VAL A 12 26.19 10.27 -5.07
CA VAL A 12 27.52 10.43 -5.68
C VAL A 12 27.91 11.90 -5.74
N VAL A 13 26.97 12.79 -6.04
CA VAL A 13 27.21 14.24 -6.08
C VAL A 13 27.39 14.81 -4.68
N ASP A 14 26.63 14.31 -3.69
CA ASP A 14 26.73 14.67 -2.29
C ASP A 14 28.02 14.13 -1.66
N GLN A 15 28.46 12.91 -2.02
CA GLN A 15 29.78 12.38 -1.65
C GLN A 15 30.93 13.20 -2.26
N LEU A 16 30.79 13.66 -3.52
CA LEU A 16 31.71 14.61 -4.14
C LEU A 16 31.70 15.97 -3.43
N PHE A 17 30.57 16.38 -2.85
CA PHE A 17 30.41 17.64 -2.13
C PHE A 17 31.01 17.59 -0.72
N GLU A 18 30.82 16.50 0.03
CA GLU A 18 31.48 16.28 1.33
C GLU A 18 33.01 16.20 1.17
N MET A 19 33.50 15.66 0.05
CA MET A 19 34.93 15.62 -0.27
C MET A 19 35.51 16.95 -0.79
N ARG A 20 34.75 18.06 -0.84
CA ARG A 20 35.25 19.37 -1.34
C ARG A 20 36.57 19.82 -0.69
N SER A 21 36.76 19.52 0.59
CA SER A 21 37.98 19.86 1.33
C SER A 21 39.21 19.04 0.88
N CYS A 22 39.03 17.78 0.49
CA CYS A 22 40.09 16.93 -0.07
C CYS A 22 40.26 17.12 -1.58
N LEU A 23 39.23 17.63 -2.24
CA LEU A 23 39.21 17.85 -3.68
C LEU A 23 40.05 19.06 -4.10
N PHE A 24 40.09 20.12 -3.28
CA PHE A 24 40.94 21.29 -3.53
C PHE A 24 42.44 20.97 -3.71
N PRO A 25 43.13 20.26 -2.77
CA PRO A 25 44.54 19.93 -2.95
C PRO A 25 44.78 19.00 -4.15
N LEU A 26 43.81 18.13 -4.46
CA LEU A 26 43.87 17.24 -5.62
C LEU A 26 43.79 18.02 -6.94
N VAL A 27 42.90 19.01 -7.04
CA VAL A 27 42.85 19.93 -8.20
C VAL A 27 44.20 20.62 -8.37
N VAL A 28 44.72 21.23 -7.30
CA VAL A 28 45.99 21.97 -7.34
C VAL A 28 47.12 21.06 -7.83
N LEU A 29 47.26 19.86 -7.27
CA LEU A 29 48.27 18.87 -7.66
C LEU A 29 48.14 18.49 -9.13
N LEU A 30 46.91 18.23 -9.60
CA LEU A 30 46.65 17.86 -10.99
C LEU A 30 46.95 19.01 -11.97
N THR A 31 46.66 20.26 -11.59
CA THR A 31 47.07 21.43 -12.40
C THR A 31 48.58 21.65 -12.41
N LEU A 32 49.26 21.49 -11.27
CA LEU A 32 50.72 21.58 -11.23
C LEU A 32 51.35 20.50 -12.10
N PHE A 33 50.79 19.28 -12.08
CA PHE A 33 51.22 18.18 -12.91
C PHE A 33 51.02 18.47 -14.41
N SER A 34 49.85 18.97 -14.81
CA SER A 34 49.60 19.32 -16.22
C SER A 34 50.49 20.48 -16.70
N MET A 35 50.78 21.43 -15.81
CA MET A 35 51.67 22.56 -16.09
C MET A 35 53.14 22.13 -16.21
N ALA A 36 53.62 21.26 -15.32
CA ALA A 36 54.97 20.69 -15.39
C ALA A 36 55.17 19.87 -16.66
N LEU A 37 54.18 19.03 -17.03
CA LEU A 37 54.20 18.29 -18.29
C LEU A 37 54.24 19.23 -19.50
N THR A 38 53.49 20.33 -19.47
CA THR A 38 53.47 21.31 -20.57
C THR A 38 54.83 21.98 -20.77
N LEU A 39 55.51 22.34 -19.68
CA LEU A 39 56.86 22.92 -19.74
C LEU A 39 57.89 21.92 -20.30
N LEU A 40 57.82 20.67 -19.87
CA LEU A 40 58.70 19.59 -20.35
C LEU A 40 58.42 19.26 -21.83
N CYS A 41 57.16 19.26 -22.25
CA CYS A 41 56.80 19.00 -23.64
C CYS A 41 57.18 20.15 -24.59
N LEU A 42 57.07 21.41 -24.16
CA LEU A 42 57.52 22.55 -24.95
C LEU A 42 59.04 22.57 -25.16
N THR A 43 59.81 21.99 -24.23
CA THR A 43 61.27 21.81 -24.41
C THR A 43 61.61 20.70 -25.41
N PHE A 44 60.76 19.68 -25.57
CA PHE A 44 60.95 18.60 -26.56
C PHE A 44 60.24 18.79 -27.90
N GLY A 45 59.38 19.81 -28.05
CA GLY A 45 58.69 20.13 -29.31
C GLY A 45 57.45 19.27 -29.64
N TYR A 46 56.94 18.46 -28.71
CA TYR A 46 55.74 17.62 -28.89
C TYR A 46 54.48 18.30 -28.35
N VAL A 47 53.42 18.47 -29.17
CA VAL A 47 52.30 19.40 -28.82
C VAL A 47 50.88 18.83 -29.05
N ILE A 48 50.73 17.56 -29.44
CA ILE A 48 49.43 17.03 -29.91
C ILE A 48 48.71 16.16 -28.86
N VAL A 49 49.41 15.43 -27.99
CA VAL A 49 48.78 14.40 -27.13
C VAL A 49 48.38 14.90 -25.73
N PHE A 50 48.97 16.00 -25.24
CA PHE A 50 48.93 16.30 -23.79
C PHE A 50 47.93 17.37 -23.33
N GLN A 51 47.26 18.15 -24.20
CA GLN A 51 46.22 19.08 -23.72
C GLN A 51 45.00 18.38 -23.14
N ASN A 52 44.78 17.10 -23.45
CA ASN A 52 43.63 16.38 -22.92
C ASN A 52 43.68 16.25 -21.38
N PHE A 53 44.88 16.31 -20.78
CA PHE A 53 45.07 16.28 -19.33
C PHE A 53 44.57 17.55 -18.63
N TYR A 54 44.45 18.68 -19.34
CA TYR A 54 43.87 19.90 -18.77
C TYR A 54 42.36 19.78 -18.55
N TYR A 55 41.65 18.90 -19.28
CA TYR A 55 40.22 18.74 -19.08
C TYR A 55 39.88 18.12 -17.72
N ILE A 56 40.71 17.23 -17.18
CA ILE A 56 40.42 16.58 -15.89
C ILE A 56 40.31 17.61 -14.74
N PRO A 57 41.30 18.48 -14.46
CA PRO A 57 41.18 19.49 -13.42
C PRO A 57 40.09 20.53 -13.73
N ILE A 58 39.94 20.91 -15.00
CA ILE A 58 38.89 21.84 -15.45
C ILE A 58 37.49 21.31 -15.10
N LEU A 59 37.19 20.07 -15.52
CA LEU A 59 35.92 19.41 -15.25
C LEU A 59 35.66 19.29 -13.75
N LEU A 60 36.69 18.93 -12.99
CA LEU A 60 36.58 18.74 -11.54
C LEU A 60 36.23 20.04 -10.81
N VAL A 61 36.83 21.17 -11.21
CA VAL A 61 36.49 22.49 -10.66
C VAL A 61 35.09 22.93 -11.08
N CYS A 62 34.70 22.75 -12.36
CA CYS A 62 33.36 23.09 -12.84
C CYS A 62 32.26 22.29 -12.12
N MET A 63 32.54 21.05 -11.73
CA MET A 63 31.62 20.21 -10.95
C MET A 63 31.52 20.66 -9.48
N ALA A 64 32.67 20.94 -8.84
CA ALA A 64 32.73 21.25 -7.42
C ALA A 64 32.36 22.71 -7.08
N TRP A 65 32.74 23.67 -7.92
CA TRP A 65 32.47 25.11 -7.74
C TRP A 65 32.01 25.74 -9.07
N PRO A 66 30.76 25.53 -9.50
CA PRO A 66 30.28 25.95 -10.82
C PRO A 66 30.37 27.47 -11.04
N GLU A 67 30.12 28.28 -10.00
CA GLU A 67 30.20 29.75 -10.08
C GLU A 67 31.62 30.25 -10.32
N LYS A 68 32.63 29.50 -9.84
CA LYS A 68 34.04 29.86 -9.96
C LYS A 68 34.76 29.08 -11.08
N GLY A 69 34.12 28.04 -11.61
CA GLY A 69 34.69 27.16 -12.63
C GLY A 69 34.99 27.89 -13.92
N ILE A 70 34.06 28.70 -14.42
CA ILE A 70 34.25 29.47 -15.66
C ILE A 70 35.41 30.48 -15.50
N LEU A 71 35.48 31.16 -14.35
CA LEU A 71 36.59 32.09 -14.08
C LEU A 71 37.94 31.37 -14.03
N TYR A 72 37.98 30.18 -13.43
CA TYR A 72 39.17 29.35 -13.35
C TYR A 72 39.64 28.83 -14.72
N THR A 73 38.71 28.36 -15.57
CA THR A 73 39.05 27.89 -16.93
C THR A 73 39.57 29.01 -17.79
N SER A 74 38.97 30.20 -17.68
CA SER A 74 39.40 31.40 -18.39
C SER A 74 40.81 31.82 -17.94
N PHE A 75 41.09 31.82 -16.63
CA PHE A 75 42.43 32.11 -16.09
C PHE A 75 43.49 31.10 -16.55
N LEU A 76 43.20 29.80 -16.45
CA LEU A 76 44.12 28.74 -16.83
C LEU A 76 44.40 28.74 -18.35
N GLY A 77 43.38 29.03 -19.16
CA GLY A 77 43.49 29.19 -20.60
C GLY A 77 44.33 30.41 -20.99
N ALA A 78 44.11 31.56 -20.34
CA ALA A 78 44.92 32.77 -20.55
C ALA A 78 46.39 32.55 -20.17
N PHE A 79 46.65 31.85 -19.06
CA PHE A 79 48.00 31.47 -18.64
C PHE A 79 48.69 30.58 -19.69
N TYR A 80 47.97 29.62 -20.26
CA TYR A 80 48.49 28.75 -21.33
C TYR A 80 48.88 29.55 -22.59
N VAL A 81 48.03 30.48 -23.04
CA VAL A 81 48.33 31.34 -24.20
C VAL A 81 49.53 32.25 -23.92
N ALA A 82 49.62 32.82 -22.71
CA ALA A 82 50.77 33.64 -22.31
C ALA A 82 52.09 32.84 -22.35
N LEU A 83 52.07 31.58 -21.88
CA LEU A 83 53.22 30.68 -21.94
C LEU A 83 53.66 30.42 -23.40
N CYS A 84 52.72 30.22 -24.31
CA CYS A 84 52.99 30.05 -25.74
C CYS A 84 53.59 31.30 -26.40
N LEU A 85 53.26 32.51 -25.93
CA LEU A 85 53.83 33.76 -26.45
C LEU A 85 55.27 34.02 -25.97
N ILE A 86 55.55 33.66 -24.71
CA ILE A 86 56.87 33.87 -24.09
C ILE A 86 57.92 32.91 -24.67
N ILE A 87 57.56 31.65 -24.90
CA ILE A 87 58.48 30.63 -25.40
C ILE A 87 58.63 30.74 -26.92
N PRO A 88 59.84 30.95 -27.48
CA PRO A 88 60.06 31.17 -28.93
C PRO A 88 59.50 30.03 -29.81
N THR A 89 59.66 28.78 -29.37
CA THR A 89 59.13 27.57 -30.02
C THR A 89 57.59 27.55 -30.08
N GLY A 90 56.92 28.33 -29.22
CA GLY A 90 55.46 28.38 -29.14
C GLY A 90 54.79 29.33 -30.13
N ARG A 91 55.54 30.26 -30.75
CA ARG A 91 54.95 31.28 -31.64
C ARG A 91 54.36 30.70 -32.93
N ASP A 92 54.98 29.64 -33.46
CA ASP A 92 54.46 28.92 -34.63
C ASP A 92 53.20 28.09 -34.33
N LEU A 93 52.83 27.96 -33.05
CA LEU A 93 51.70 27.15 -32.57
C LEU A 93 50.56 28.00 -31.96
N LEU A 94 50.53 29.29 -32.24
CA LEU A 94 49.49 30.20 -31.76
C LEU A 94 48.08 29.77 -32.23
N THR A 95 47.93 29.41 -33.51
CA THR A 95 46.64 29.00 -34.08
C THR A 95 46.06 27.75 -33.38
N PRO A 96 46.83 26.66 -33.18
CA PRO A 96 46.40 25.54 -32.34
C PRO A 96 46.09 25.91 -30.88
N ALA A 97 46.77 26.90 -30.29
CA ALA A 97 46.53 27.32 -28.91
C ALA A 97 45.17 28.03 -28.75
N LEU A 98 44.80 28.90 -29.70
CA LEU A 98 43.51 29.59 -29.71
C LEU A 98 42.32 28.62 -29.87
N ILE A 99 42.45 27.62 -30.76
CA ILE A 99 41.43 26.57 -30.92
C ILE A 99 41.20 25.83 -29.60
N ARG A 100 42.28 25.52 -28.88
CA ARG A 100 42.20 24.79 -27.60
C ARG A 100 41.62 25.64 -26.47
N LEU A 101 41.93 26.95 -26.42
CA LEU A 101 41.25 27.89 -25.52
C LEU A 101 39.73 27.89 -25.73
N PHE A 102 39.29 27.90 -26.99
CA PHE A 102 37.87 27.83 -27.32
C PHE A 102 37.22 26.52 -26.82
N PHE A 103 37.88 25.38 -27.00
CA PHE A 103 37.37 24.10 -26.49
C PHE A 103 37.31 24.06 -24.95
N PHE A 104 38.28 24.63 -24.23
CA PHE A 104 38.24 24.70 -22.77
C PHE A 104 37.01 25.48 -22.28
N GLU A 105 36.72 26.63 -22.90
CA GLU A 105 35.56 27.44 -22.56
C GLU A 105 34.24 26.72 -22.89
N LEU A 106 34.17 26.05 -24.05
CA LEU A 106 33.00 25.27 -24.45
C LEU A 106 32.72 24.12 -23.48
N VAL A 107 33.75 23.38 -23.08
CA VAL A 107 33.60 22.28 -22.11
C VAL A 107 33.14 22.83 -20.75
N ALA A 108 33.71 23.93 -20.27
CA ALA A 108 33.30 24.59 -19.04
C ALA A 108 31.81 25.00 -19.07
N LEU A 109 31.37 25.65 -20.16
CA LEU A 109 29.98 26.01 -20.37
C LEU A 109 29.06 24.80 -20.42
N SER A 110 29.44 23.75 -21.17
CA SER A 110 28.63 22.54 -21.31
C SER A 110 28.41 21.83 -19.98
N THR A 111 29.42 21.78 -19.12
CA THR A 111 29.37 21.09 -17.83
C THR A 111 28.57 21.87 -16.80
N VAL A 112 28.71 23.20 -16.75
CA VAL A 112 27.88 24.05 -15.88
C VAL A 112 26.41 24.00 -16.32
N PHE A 113 26.14 24.02 -17.63
CA PHE A 113 24.80 23.88 -18.19
C PHE A 113 24.18 22.52 -17.83
N LEU A 114 24.91 21.44 -18.06
CA LEU A 114 24.45 20.08 -17.73
C LEU A 114 24.18 19.94 -16.23
N ARG A 115 25.08 20.42 -15.37
CA ARG A 115 24.90 20.42 -13.90
C ARG A 115 23.64 21.15 -13.48
N THR A 116 23.39 22.34 -14.04
CA THR A 116 22.22 23.15 -13.70
C THR A 116 20.92 22.47 -14.16
N CYS A 117 20.94 21.87 -15.36
CA CYS A 117 19.81 21.10 -15.88
C CYS A 117 19.52 19.87 -15.01
N TRP A 118 20.57 19.13 -14.63
CA TRP A 118 20.46 17.96 -13.76
C TRP A 118 19.83 18.28 -12.40
N MET A 119 20.27 19.36 -11.75
CA MET A 119 19.70 19.80 -10.47
C MET A 119 18.20 20.08 -10.56
N LYS A 120 17.76 20.78 -11.61
CA LYS A 120 16.32 21.06 -11.82
C LYS A 120 15.52 19.78 -12.10
N ALA A 121 16.06 18.90 -12.95
CA ALA A 121 15.43 17.63 -13.26
C ALA A 121 15.32 16.71 -12.04
N GLN A 122 16.25 16.85 -11.09
CA GLN A 122 16.25 16.08 -9.86
C GLN A 122 15.25 16.60 -8.83
N ALA A 123 15.19 17.93 -8.63
CA ALA A 123 14.20 18.55 -7.74
C ALA A 123 12.76 18.19 -8.13
N GLY A 124 12.43 18.20 -9.42
CA GLY A 124 11.09 17.77 -9.87
C GLY A 124 10.81 16.28 -9.58
N ARG A 125 11.80 15.40 -9.69
CA ARG A 125 11.63 13.96 -9.38
C ARG A 125 11.39 13.70 -7.89
N GLU A 126 12.02 14.49 -7.02
CA GLU A 126 11.81 14.40 -5.56
C GLU A 126 10.41 14.89 -5.19
N GLU A 127 9.95 15.99 -5.76
CA GLU A 127 8.58 16.48 -5.57
C GLU A 127 7.52 15.44 -5.97
N PHE A 128 7.68 14.79 -7.14
CA PHE A 128 6.80 13.71 -7.56
C PHE A 128 6.87 12.47 -6.66
N ARG A 129 8.02 12.21 -6.03
CA ARG A 129 8.20 11.09 -5.10
C ARG A 129 7.44 11.35 -3.80
N ASP A 130 7.60 12.55 -3.23
CA ASP A 130 6.92 12.97 -2.00
C ASP A 130 5.39 13.02 -2.19
N GLU A 131 4.93 13.50 -3.35
CA GLU A 131 3.50 13.51 -3.68
C GLU A 131 2.90 12.09 -3.72
N ARG A 132 3.63 11.12 -4.27
CA ARG A 132 3.21 9.70 -4.29
C ARG A 132 3.19 9.09 -2.90
N GLU A 133 4.19 9.36 -2.07
CA GLU A 133 4.22 8.87 -0.69
C GLU A 133 3.08 9.45 0.15
N CYS A 134 2.75 10.73 -0.05
CA CYS A 134 1.59 11.36 0.60
C CYS A 134 0.27 10.73 0.17
N ARG A 135 0.07 10.47 -1.13
CA ARG A 135 -1.11 9.76 -1.63
C ARG A 135 -1.23 8.35 -1.04
N LEU A 136 -0.13 7.60 -1.02
CA LEU A 136 -0.11 6.24 -0.50
C LEU A 136 -0.43 6.20 1.00
N LYS A 137 0.13 7.12 1.80
CA LYS A 137 -0.18 7.21 3.23
C LYS A 137 -1.67 7.47 3.50
N LYS A 138 -2.28 8.40 2.76
CA LYS A 138 -3.72 8.68 2.86
C LYS A 138 -4.57 7.46 2.51
N GLU A 139 -4.18 6.72 1.48
CA GLU A 139 -4.87 5.50 1.07
C GLU A 139 -4.78 4.42 2.16
N VAL A 140 -3.59 4.22 2.74
CA VAL A 140 -3.39 3.29 3.87
C VAL A 140 -4.23 3.69 5.09
N GLU A 141 -4.23 4.96 5.48
CA GLU A 141 -5.05 5.47 6.60
C GLU A 141 -6.55 5.25 6.35
N THR A 142 -7.00 5.48 5.12
CA THR A 142 -8.41 5.28 4.74
C THR A 142 -8.82 3.80 4.84
N LEU A 143 -7.96 2.89 4.35
CA LEU A 143 -8.20 1.45 4.45
C LEU A 143 -8.20 0.96 5.90
N GLN A 144 -7.29 1.48 6.74
CA GLN A 144 -7.27 1.17 8.16
C GLN A 144 -8.57 1.62 8.85
N MET A 145 -9.05 2.82 8.56
CA MET A 145 -10.32 3.32 9.09
C MET A 145 -11.52 2.47 8.67
N GLN A 146 -11.54 1.99 7.41
CA GLN A 146 -12.58 1.07 6.94
C GLN A 146 -12.52 -0.27 7.67
N LEU A 147 -11.31 -0.79 7.88
CA LEU A 147 -11.10 -2.04 8.61
C LEU A 147 -11.61 -1.91 10.05
N ASP A 148 -11.24 -0.84 10.77
CA ASP A 148 -11.67 -0.59 12.15
C ASP A 148 -13.19 -0.47 12.27
N LYS A 149 -13.83 0.23 11.33
CA LYS A 149 -15.29 0.35 11.29
C LYS A 149 -15.97 -1.00 11.07
N SER A 150 -15.41 -1.86 10.22
CA SER A 150 -15.94 -3.21 10.00
C SER A 150 -15.79 -4.10 11.23
N LEU A 151 -14.67 -3.98 11.95
CA LEU A 151 -14.42 -4.70 13.20
C LEU A 151 -15.40 -4.25 14.30
N GLN A 152 -15.62 -2.94 14.44
CA GLN A 152 -16.59 -2.41 15.39
C GLN A 152 -18.02 -2.86 15.06
N ALA A 153 -18.42 -2.81 13.78
CA ALA A 153 -19.71 -3.32 13.36
C ALA A 153 -19.86 -4.80 13.72
N ASN A 154 -18.87 -5.62 13.41
CA ASN A 154 -18.86 -7.05 13.75
C ASN A 154 -18.93 -7.30 15.26
N ALA A 155 -18.25 -6.51 16.09
CA ALA A 155 -18.32 -6.62 17.55
C ALA A 155 -19.73 -6.31 18.08
N VAL A 156 -20.37 -5.24 17.57
CA VAL A 156 -21.76 -4.90 17.92
C VAL A 156 -22.73 -5.99 17.46
N TYR A 157 -22.50 -6.59 16.29
CA TYR A 157 -23.30 -7.74 15.84
C TYR A 157 -23.11 -8.94 16.75
N ALA A 158 -21.88 -9.25 17.17
CA ALA A 158 -21.60 -10.37 18.09
C ALA A 158 -22.30 -10.18 19.44
N GLU A 159 -22.23 -8.97 20.04
CA GLU A 159 -22.92 -8.63 21.29
C GLU A 159 -24.45 -8.78 21.17
N LYS A 160 -25.04 -8.34 20.06
CA LYS A 160 -26.47 -8.51 19.80
C LYS A 160 -26.88 -9.98 19.73
N VAL A 161 -26.05 -10.82 19.10
CA VAL A 161 -26.32 -12.26 19.01
C VAL A 161 -26.26 -12.90 20.41
N GLU A 162 -25.30 -12.51 21.24
CA GLU A 162 -25.16 -12.99 22.61
C GLU A 162 -26.35 -12.56 23.50
N LEU A 163 -26.74 -11.29 23.42
CA LEU A 163 -27.91 -10.78 24.12
C LEU A 163 -29.18 -11.52 23.69
N MET A 164 -29.37 -11.71 22.38
CA MET A 164 -30.52 -12.44 21.84
C MET A 164 -30.55 -13.89 22.34
N ASN A 165 -29.40 -14.58 22.37
CA ASN A 165 -29.31 -15.94 22.91
C ASN A 165 -29.71 -15.98 24.37
N THR A 166 -29.21 -15.04 25.17
CA THR A 166 -29.53 -14.94 26.59
C THR A 166 -31.01 -14.67 26.83
N VAL A 167 -31.63 -13.79 26.04
CA VAL A 167 -33.08 -13.50 26.15
C VAL A 167 -33.89 -14.74 25.79
N ILE A 168 -33.54 -15.43 24.70
CA ILE A 168 -34.24 -16.65 24.26
C ILE A 168 -34.12 -17.78 25.30
N ASP A 169 -32.94 -17.97 25.88
CA ASP A 169 -32.70 -19.02 26.87
C ASP A 169 -33.36 -18.75 28.23
N ASN A 170 -33.54 -17.48 28.62
CA ASN A 170 -34.23 -17.13 29.86
C ASN A 170 -35.77 -17.29 29.78
N ILE A 171 -36.33 -17.49 28.58
CA ILE A 171 -37.76 -17.73 28.43
C ILE A 171 -38.09 -19.13 28.96
N ARG A 172 -38.88 -19.21 30.04
CA ARG A 172 -39.34 -20.47 30.65
C ARG A 172 -40.28 -21.29 29.75
N THR A 173 -40.76 -20.68 28.68
CA THR A 173 -41.57 -21.34 27.67
C THR A 173 -40.65 -22.06 26.68
N PRO A 174 -40.83 -23.37 26.45
CA PRO A 174 -40.09 -24.08 25.43
C PRO A 174 -40.28 -23.42 24.05
N LEU A 175 -39.16 -23.04 23.42
CA LEU A 175 -39.08 -22.35 22.15
C LEU A 175 -38.23 -23.15 21.16
N ILE A 176 -38.75 -23.31 19.96
CA ILE A 176 -38.08 -23.92 18.82
C ILE A 176 -38.35 -23.08 17.57
N ILE A 177 -37.33 -22.88 16.75
CA ILE A 177 -37.36 -22.12 15.49
C ILE A 177 -36.77 -23.03 14.39
N TRP A 178 -37.41 -23.06 13.23
CA TRP A 178 -36.96 -23.81 12.05
C TRP A 178 -37.10 -22.96 10.77
N ASN A 179 -36.38 -23.33 9.70
CA ASN A 179 -36.42 -22.66 8.39
C ASN A 179 -37.60 -23.14 7.51
N GLY A 180 -37.80 -22.55 6.33
CA GLY A 180 -38.90 -22.94 5.41
C GLY A 180 -38.89 -24.41 4.96
N GLY A 181 -37.74 -25.09 5.04
CA GLY A 181 -37.62 -26.54 4.78
C GLY A 181 -38.02 -27.43 5.96
N GLY A 182 -38.40 -26.86 7.10
CA GLY A 182 -38.72 -27.57 8.33
C GLY A 182 -37.49 -28.00 9.14
N TYR A 183 -36.30 -27.47 8.84
CA TYR A 183 -35.07 -27.78 9.58
C TYR A 183 -34.91 -26.85 10.77
N ILE A 184 -34.68 -27.43 11.94
CA ILE A 184 -34.54 -26.69 13.20
C ILE A 184 -33.27 -25.84 13.14
N THR A 185 -33.42 -24.53 13.31
CA THR A 185 -32.33 -23.55 13.29
C THR A 185 -31.96 -23.08 14.69
N ARG A 186 -32.89 -23.11 15.65
CA ARG A 186 -32.65 -22.73 17.05
C ARG A 186 -33.61 -23.42 18.03
N THR A 187 -33.12 -23.63 19.24
CA THR A 187 -33.86 -24.16 20.40
C THR A 187 -33.42 -23.43 21.66
N ASN A 188 -34.33 -23.21 22.62
CA ASN A 188 -33.97 -22.65 23.93
C ASN A 188 -33.77 -23.74 24.98
N SER A 189 -33.20 -23.36 26.12
CA SER A 189 -32.92 -24.27 27.23
C SER A 189 -34.17 -24.92 27.83
N ALA A 190 -35.30 -24.20 27.91
CA ALA A 190 -36.57 -24.78 28.38
C ALA A 190 -37.09 -25.91 27.46
N PHE A 191 -36.85 -25.82 26.15
CA PHE A 191 -37.20 -26.89 25.20
C PHE A 191 -36.31 -28.12 25.38
N LYS A 192 -35.00 -27.92 25.55
CA LYS A 192 -34.06 -29.01 25.85
C LYS A 192 -34.42 -29.73 27.13
N GLU A 193 -34.80 -29.00 28.18
CA GLU A 193 -35.22 -29.58 29.46
C GLU A 193 -36.54 -30.35 29.36
N LEU A 194 -37.51 -29.84 28.61
CA LEU A 194 -38.82 -30.49 28.46
C LEU A 194 -38.72 -31.82 27.69
N PHE A 195 -37.94 -31.84 26.62
CA PHE A 195 -37.83 -33.00 25.72
C PHE A 195 -36.59 -33.86 25.97
N GLY A 196 -35.65 -33.41 26.81
CA GLY A 196 -34.43 -34.15 27.16
C GLY A 196 -33.40 -34.29 26.03
N MET A 197 -33.52 -33.51 24.95
CA MET A 197 -32.68 -33.61 23.76
C MET A 197 -31.64 -32.47 23.68
N PRO A 198 -30.35 -32.76 23.40
CA PRO A 198 -29.31 -31.73 23.28
C PRO A 198 -29.32 -31.04 21.90
N ASP A 199 -28.78 -29.81 21.81
CA ASP A 199 -28.75 -29.02 20.57
C ASP A 199 -28.08 -29.75 19.39
N ALA A 200 -27.07 -30.60 19.67
CA ALA A 200 -26.37 -31.38 18.65
C ALA A 200 -27.28 -32.40 17.91
N GLU A 201 -28.36 -32.84 18.55
CA GLU A 201 -29.33 -33.76 17.95
C GLU A 201 -30.52 -33.03 17.32
N LEU A 202 -30.79 -31.78 17.73
CA LEU A 202 -31.94 -30.99 17.30
C LEU A 202 -31.60 -30.10 16.10
N LEU A 203 -30.47 -29.38 16.15
CA LEU A 203 -30.09 -28.40 15.12
C LEU A 203 -29.82 -29.10 13.78
N GLY A 204 -30.46 -28.61 12.72
CA GLY A 204 -30.33 -29.15 11.37
C GLY A 204 -31.13 -30.43 11.10
N ARG A 205 -31.87 -30.98 12.07
CA ARG A 205 -32.86 -32.04 11.82
C ARG A 205 -34.19 -31.46 11.37
N LYS A 206 -34.93 -32.24 10.58
CA LYS A 206 -36.28 -31.88 10.16
C LYS A 206 -37.26 -32.13 11.30
N ILE A 207 -38.15 -31.18 11.57
CA ILE A 207 -39.11 -31.26 12.69
C ILE A 207 -40.04 -32.48 12.58
N SER A 208 -40.32 -32.95 11.36
CA SER A 208 -41.11 -34.16 11.08
C SER A 208 -40.47 -35.45 11.58
N ASP A 209 -39.14 -35.45 11.72
CA ASP A 209 -38.37 -36.66 11.99
C ASP A 209 -38.22 -36.91 13.50
N ILE A 210 -38.62 -35.92 14.32
CA ILE A 210 -38.62 -36.01 15.78
C ILE A 210 -39.99 -36.50 16.24
N HIS A 211 -40.18 -37.82 16.22
CA HIS A 211 -41.47 -38.48 16.50
C HIS A 211 -42.07 -38.05 17.84
N ASP A 212 -41.26 -37.94 18.91
CA ASP A 212 -41.73 -37.55 20.25
C ASP A 212 -42.33 -36.14 20.29
N VAL A 213 -41.76 -35.21 19.53
CA VAL A 213 -42.22 -33.81 19.45
C VAL A 213 -43.44 -33.72 18.51
N TYR A 214 -43.36 -34.37 17.35
CA TYR A 214 -44.40 -34.33 16.33
C TYR A 214 -45.69 -35.05 16.76
N ASP A 215 -45.58 -36.19 17.46
CA ASP A 215 -46.74 -36.94 17.95
C ASP A 215 -47.41 -36.24 19.13
N ALA A 216 -46.63 -35.68 20.06
CA ALA A 216 -47.16 -34.85 21.15
C ALA A 216 -47.92 -33.63 20.59
N TRP A 217 -47.43 -33.05 19.49
CA TRP A 217 -48.13 -31.97 18.77
C TRP A 217 -49.40 -32.45 18.08
N ARG A 218 -49.35 -33.55 17.33
CA ARG A 218 -50.50 -34.08 16.59
C ARG A 218 -51.65 -34.47 17.53
N GLN A 219 -51.33 -34.99 18.72
CA GLN A 219 -52.30 -35.35 19.75
C GLN A 219 -52.95 -34.13 20.43
N SER A 220 -52.31 -32.96 20.42
CA SER A 220 -52.87 -31.73 21.02
C SER A 220 -54.05 -31.13 20.23
N GLY A 221 -54.30 -31.59 19.00
CA GLY A 221 -55.48 -31.21 18.21
C GLY A 221 -55.47 -29.80 17.62
N PHE A 222 -54.34 -29.07 17.69
CA PHE A 222 -54.24 -27.71 17.14
C PHE A 222 -53.75 -27.69 15.69
N SER A 223 -54.45 -26.93 14.84
CA SER A 223 -54.00 -26.58 13.49
C SER A 223 -53.01 -25.40 13.57
N PRO A 224 -51.89 -25.41 12.84
CA PRO A 224 -51.01 -24.25 12.73
C PRO A 224 -51.78 -23.02 12.26
N ILE A 225 -51.54 -21.87 12.89
CA ILE A 225 -51.99 -20.58 12.35
C ILE A 225 -50.85 -20.13 11.42
N GLU A 226 -51.15 -19.94 10.14
CA GLU A 226 -50.24 -19.44 9.10
C GLU A 226 -50.55 -17.97 8.79
N PRO A 227 -50.25 -16.99 9.67
CA PRO A 227 -50.31 -15.60 9.27
C PRO A 227 -49.21 -15.31 8.25
N GLU A 228 -49.59 -14.84 7.08
CA GLU A 228 -48.68 -14.15 6.17
C GLU A 228 -48.41 -12.75 6.74
N MET A 229 -47.15 -12.47 7.08
CA MET A 229 -46.70 -11.12 7.41
C MET A 229 -45.73 -10.63 6.35
N ALA A 230 -45.96 -9.41 5.85
CA ALA A 230 -45.03 -8.73 4.96
C ALA A 230 -43.80 -8.25 5.76
N ASP A 231 -42.60 -8.55 5.28
CA ASP A 231 -41.38 -8.03 5.88
C ASP A 231 -41.13 -6.54 5.54
N SER A 232 -40.07 -5.95 6.08
CA SER A 232 -39.66 -4.56 5.79
C SER A 232 -39.27 -4.29 4.32
N SER A 233 -39.24 -5.32 3.48
CA SER A 233 -39.02 -5.29 2.03
C SER A 233 -40.26 -5.67 1.20
N GLY A 234 -41.42 -5.88 1.84
CA GLY A 234 -42.69 -6.15 1.17
C GLY A 234 -42.88 -7.58 0.67
N LYS A 235 -41.97 -8.52 1.00
CA LYS A 235 -42.14 -9.94 0.65
C LYS A 235 -42.98 -10.65 1.73
N PRO A 236 -44.02 -11.42 1.37
CA PRO A 236 -44.78 -12.21 2.34
C PRO A 236 -43.89 -13.34 2.87
N ARG A 237 -43.71 -13.40 4.20
CA ARG A 237 -43.10 -14.54 4.86
C ARG A 237 -44.16 -15.33 5.59
N LYS A 238 -44.14 -16.66 5.45
CA LYS A 238 -45.02 -17.54 6.21
C LYS A 238 -44.42 -17.72 7.60
N MET A 239 -45.13 -17.23 8.61
CA MET A 239 -44.75 -17.43 10.00
C MET A 239 -45.71 -18.44 10.60
N HIS A 240 -45.24 -19.58 11.11
CA HIS A 240 -46.13 -20.49 11.83
C HIS A 240 -46.05 -20.15 13.32
N TRP A 241 -47.14 -19.61 13.87
CA TRP A 241 -47.27 -19.38 15.30
C TRP A 241 -47.98 -20.57 15.93
N LEU A 242 -47.34 -21.21 16.92
CA LEU A 242 -47.95 -22.28 17.68
C LEU A 242 -47.83 -21.98 19.17
N PHE A 243 -48.94 -21.59 19.80
CA PHE A 243 -49.08 -21.58 21.26
C PHE A 243 -49.87 -22.83 21.64
N SER A 244 -49.21 -23.87 22.12
CA SER A 244 -49.87 -25.13 22.50
C SER A 244 -49.61 -25.47 23.96
N PRO A 245 -50.63 -25.81 24.77
CA PRO A 245 -50.40 -26.55 26.00
C PRO A 245 -49.99 -27.99 25.65
N THR A 246 -48.71 -28.33 25.79
CA THR A 246 -48.22 -29.71 25.67
C THR A 246 -48.24 -30.40 27.03
N MET A 247 -48.71 -31.64 27.08
CA MET A 247 -48.61 -32.48 28.28
C MET A 247 -47.15 -32.87 28.49
N LYS A 248 -46.64 -32.70 29.72
CA LYS A 248 -45.27 -33.09 30.05
C LYS A 248 -45.10 -34.62 29.87
N PRO A 249 -44.01 -35.11 29.24
CA PRO A 249 -43.77 -36.54 29.14
C PRO A 249 -43.81 -37.18 30.54
N ASN A 250 -44.57 -38.26 30.71
CA ASN A 250 -44.76 -38.97 31.99
C ASN A 250 -45.42 -38.15 33.13
N SER A 251 -46.22 -37.12 32.83
CA SER A 251 -46.99 -36.36 33.83
C SER A 251 -48.37 -35.93 33.28
N THR A 252 -49.36 -35.71 34.16
CA THR A 252 -50.69 -35.15 33.84
C THR A 252 -50.72 -33.62 33.80
N GLU A 253 -49.56 -32.97 33.90
CA GLU A 253 -49.44 -31.52 33.96
C GLU A 253 -49.32 -30.89 32.55
N TYR A 254 -50.17 -29.90 32.27
CA TYR A 254 -50.18 -29.15 30.99
C TYR A 254 -49.22 -27.97 31.05
N ILE A 255 -48.26 -27.91 30.13
CA ILE A 255 -47.29 -26.81 30.03
C ILE A 255 -47.53 -26.05 28.72
N ARG A 256 -47.59 -24.72 28.78
CA ARG A 256 -47.65 -23.89 27.57
C ARG A 256 -46.29 -23.91 26.87
N VAL A 257 -46.26 -24.36 25.63
CA VAL A 257 -45.14 -24.33 24.70
C VAL A 257 -45.46 -23.29 23.63
N ALA A 258 -44.49 -22.44 23.33
CA ALA A 258 -44.58 -21.48 22.24
C ALA A 258 -43.56 -21.90 21.19
N ALA A 259 -44.01 -22.51 20.11
CA ALA A 259 -43.18 -22.76 18.93
C ALA A 259 -43.40 -21.62 17.93
N ILE A 260 -42.30 -21.03 17.48
CA ILE A 260 -42.32 -19.93 16.51
C ILE A 260 -41.51 -20.39 15.31
N ALA A 261 -42.19 -20.75 14.23
CA ALA A 261 -41.53 -20.97 12.96
C ALA A 261 -41.38 -19.64 12.23
N LEU A 262 -40.14 -19.22 12.02
CA LEU A 262 -39.83 -18.06 11.20
C LEU A 262 -39.13 -18.56 9.94
N GLU A 263 -39.76 -18.36 8.78
CA GLU A 263 -39.11 -18.60 7.51
C GLU A 263 -37.95 -17.60 7.34
N VAL A 264 -36.75 -18.06 7.72
CA VAL A 264 -35.51 -17.34 7.45
C VAL A 264 -35.16 -17.63 6.00
N ALA A 265 -35.30 -16.62 5.13
CA ALA A 265 -34.84 -16.69 3.75
C ALA A 265 -33.37 -17.13 3.73
N ASP A 266 -33.09 -18.23 3.02
CA ASP A 266 -31.75 -18.75 2.87
C ASP A 266 -30.81 -17.67 2.32
N ALA A 267 -29.62 -17.56 2.92
CA ALA A 267 -28.58 -16.63 2.49
C ALA A 267 -28.06 -16.91 1.06
N ASN A 268 -28.49 -18.01 0.42
CA ASN A 268 -28.15 -18.34 -0.96
C ASN A 268 -28.89 -17.50 -2.02
N ASP A 269 -29.92 -16.74 -1.66
CA ASP A 269 -30.61 -15.85 -2.62
C ASP A 269 -29.88 -14.52 -2.86
N SER A 270 -28.74 -14.30 -2.18
CA SER A 270 -27.87 -13.13 -2.37
C SER A 270 -26.77 -13.31 -3.43
N GLN A 271 -26.71 -14.48 -4.09
CA GLN A 271 -25.81 -14.71 -5.24
C GLN A 271 -26.38 -14.30 -6.60
N GLY A 272 -27.65 -13.86 -6.69
CA GLY A 272 -28.29 -13.47 -7.95
C GLY A 272 -28.06 -12.02 -8.42
N LEU A 273 -27.27 -11.20 -7.71
CA LEU A 273 -27.07 -9.78 -8.02
C LEU A 273 -25.63 -9.43 -8.48
N LYS A 274 -24.93 -10.41 -9.05
CA LYS A 274 -23.70 -10.21 -9.83
C LYS A 274 -23.77 -10.98 -11.16
N ASP A 275 -24.82 -10.75 -11.93
CA ASP A 275 -24.74 -10.98 -13.37
C ASP A 275 -25.78 -10.09 -14.07
N ASN A 276 -25.34 -8.87 -14.39
CA ASN A 276 -25.90 -8.01 -15.43
C ASN A 276 -24.77 -7.05 -15.80
N GLY A 277 -23.85 -7.57 -16.61
CA GLY A 277 -23.09 -6.74 -17.55
C GLY A 277 -23.97 -6.26 -18.68
#